data_AF-A0A8H5YB85-F1
#
_entry.id   AF-A0A8H5YB85-F1
#
_cell.length_a   1.000
_cell.length_b   1.000
_cell.length_c   1.000
_cell.angle_alpha   90.00
_cell.angle_beta   90.00
_cell.angle_gamma   90.00
#
_symmetry.space_group_name_H-M   'P 1'
#
loop_
_entity.id
_entity.type
_entity.pdbx_description
1 polymer ?
#
loop_
_entity_poly.entity_id
_entity_poly.type
_entity_poly.pdbx_seq_one_letter_code
_entity_poly.pdbx_strand_id
1 'polypeptide(L)'
;MASILRQIVAGPRARHPEAGLDLCYVTDHIIATSGPSETYPQLAYRNPLDQLVKFLDSKHGEDWAIWEFRAEGTGYPDESVYGRVRHYPWPDHHPPPFRLVPMIMASMRNWLHGGELGGGVVAGDGRPMSSGKDVVTEAQRKEKRDKRVVVVHCKAGKGRSGTVSCSYLIAEEGWKPEDALARFTERRMRPRFGAGVSIPSQLRWISYVERWTKGGKKYTDRPIEIPEIHVWGLRNGVKVDIEGFADEGKKIDVFHTFKKEERVVVDPEAPEESGISDMIWEMAGYSVTKQKEKAPDEAHFSQATNPGETPSSATEEKEHIGKAKTIKRKGTEMLHKVSPAGSHKGVERTKNDSATSSKTDVTEANSEEEPGGMAVILRPKAPIRIPNSDVNISVERRNKTPKSMGLTMVTAVAHVWFNTFFEGQGPERDGKALDSGVFSIEWDAMDGIKGSSRKGSRAFDRIAVVWRVAGTDALPEEVLEPEEGQPVPQVRPADWKGANMEDPDNQKDLGLRVQSPASADVSKASSVKSAEETVANEDEGELDGVKSSGPSGEDLLIGDHGEVKGEKKA
;
A
#
# COMPACT_ATOMS: atom_id res chain seq x y z
N MET A 1 14.22 -30.57 9.72
CA MET A 1 13.61 -29.37 10.36
C MET A 1 13.65 -28.17 9.42
N ALA A 2 14.78 -27.46 9.23
CA ALA A 2 14.87 -26.24 8.40
C ALA A 2 14.23 -26.32 6.99
N SER A 3 14.39 -27.44 6.26
CA SER A 3 13.75 -27.64 4.93
C SER A 3 12.21 -27.53 4.98
N ILE A 4 11.57 -27.95 6.07
CA ILE A 4 10.11 -27.87 6.25
C ILE A 4 9.71 -26.43 6.59
N LEU A 5 10.44 -25.76 7.48
CA LEU A 5 10.19 -24.35 7.85
C LEU A 5 10.29 -23.42 6.63
N ARG A 6 11.31 -23.61 5.78
CA ARG A 6 11.44 -22.92 4.48
C ARG A 6 10.25 -23.19 3.55
N GLN A 7 9.73 -24.42 3.51
CA GLN A 7 8.57 -24.76 2.68
C GLN A 7 7.28 -24.10 3.15
N ILE A 8 7.12 -23.89 4.46
CA ILE A 8 5.99 -23.15 5.04
C ILE A 8 6.10 -21.65 4.70
N VAL A 9 7.26 -21.03 4.94
CA VAL A 9 7.50 -19.60 4.64
C VAL A 9 7.47 -19.29 3.13
N ALA A 10 7.84 -20.25 2.29
CA ALA A 10 7.67 -20.21 0.83
C ALA A 10 6.32 -20.76 0.34
N GLY A 11 5.39 -21.09 1.24
CA GLY A 11 4.13 -21.78 0.93
C GLY A 11 3.31 -21.15 -0.21
N PRO A 12 3.10 -19.83 -0.25
CA PRO A 12 2.35 -19.17 -1.32
C PRO A 12 3.04 -19.11 -2.68
N ARG A 13 4.33 -19.42 -2.74
CA ARG A 13 5.22 -19.08 -3.88
C ARG A 13 5.73 -20.34 -4.58
N ALA A 14 5.98 -20.21 -5.87
CA ALA A 14 6.55 -21.29 -6.68
C ALA A 14 8.03 -21.49 -6.30
N ARG A 15 8.45 -22.74 -6.13
CA ARG A 15 9.88 -23.11 -6.00
C ARG A 15 10.42 -23.49 -7.37
N HIS A 16 11.69 -23.15 -7.63
CA HIS A 16 12.37 -23.59 -8.83
C HIS A 16 12.55 -25.11 -8.79
N PRO A 17 12.07 -25.87 -9.80
CA PRO A 17 12.05 -27.33 -9.74
C PRO A 17 13.45 -27.94 -9.66
N GLU A 18 14.43 -27.35 -10.36
CA GLU A 18 15.80 -27.85 -10.39
C GLU A 18 16.66 -27.36 -9.22
N ALA A 19 16.40 -26.15 -8.70
CA ALA A 19 17.25 -25.54 -7.67
C ALA A 19 16.78 -25.88 -6.25
N GLY A 20 15.49 -26.20 -6.08
CA GLY A 20 14.87 -26.34 -4.77
C GLY A 20 14.76 -25.02 -3.99
N LEU A 21 15.03 -23.88 -4.61
CA LEU A 21 14.96 -22.55 -3.97
C LEU A 21 13.62 -21.86 -4.24
N ASP A 22 13.24 -20.92 -3.38
CA ASP A 22 12.11 -20.01 -3.60
C ASP A 22 12.53 -18.91 -4.61
N LEU A 23 12.57 -19.32 -5.88
CA LEU A 23 13.10 -18.61 -7.04
C LEU A 23 12.26 -18.95 -8.29
N CYS A 24 12.06 -17.99 -9.19
CA CYS A 24 11.46 -18.22 -10.50
C CYS A 24 12.09 -17.34 -11.60
N TYR A 25 12.10 -17.85 -12.83
CA TYR A 25 12.33 -17.04 -14.03
C TYR A 25 11.02 -16.34 -14.40
N VAL A 26 10.96 -15.03 -14.27
CA VAL A 26 9.85 -14.18 -14.73
C VAL A 26 9.92 -14.12 -16.26
N THR A 27 11.07 -13.74 -16.80
CA THR A 27 11.47 -13.98 -18.19
C THR A 27 12.75 -14.79 -18.20
N ASP A 28 13.28 -15.11 -19.37
CA ASP A 28 14.54 -15.85 -19.49
C ASP A 28 15.74 -15.01 -18.98
N HIS A 29 15.58 -13.67 -18.94
CA HIS A 29 16.56 -12.70 -18.46
C HIS A 29 16.28 -12.10 -17.08
N ILE A 30 15.08 -12.30 -16.50
CA ILE A 30 14.70 -11.75 -15.18
C ILE A 30 14.34 -12.88 -14.23
N ILE A 31 15.14 -13.04 -13.19
CA ILE A 31 14.97 -14.00 -12.10
C ILE A 31 14.46 -13.25 -10.87
N ALA A 32 13.38 -13.73 -10.26
CA ALA A 32 12.91 -13.24 -8.97
C ALA A 32 13.11 -14.29 -7.88
N THR A 33 13.70 -13.92 -6.74
CA THR A 33 13.93 -14.80 -5.58
C THR A 33 13.48 -14.14 -4.29
N SER A 34 13.16 -14.93 -3.25
CA SER A 34 13.14 -14.41 -1.88
C SER A 34 14.56 -14.05 -1.42
N GLY A 35 14.65 -13.17 -0.42
CA GLY A 35 15.91 -12.66 0.09
C GLY A 35 16.78 -13.79 0.64
N PRO A 36 17.96 -14.05 0.05
CA PRO A 36 18.85 -15.08 0.54
C PRO A 36 19.46 -14.67 1.89
N SER A 37 20.04 -15.64 2.58
CA SER A 37 20.65 -15.44 3.89
C SER A 37 21.84 -16.37 4.08
N GLU A 38 22.89 -15.88 4.74
CA GLU A 38 24.02 -16.66 5.22
C GLU A 38 24.00 -16.85 6.76
N THR A 39 23.38 -15.92 7.49
CA THR A 39 23.32 -15.89 8.95
C THR A 39 22.18 -16.71 9.56
N TYR A 40 22.41 -17.30 10.73
CA TYR A 40 21.38 -17.88 11.59
C TYR A 40 20.84 -16.80 12.54
N PRO A 41 19.53 -16.75 12.88
CA PRO A 41 18.47 -17.73 12.58
C PRO A 41 17.83 -17.66 11.18
N GLN A 42 18.07 -16.60 10.41
CA GLN A 42 17.39 -16.33 9.13
C GLN A 42 17.57 -17.47 8.11
N LEU A 43 18.75 -18.10 8.07
CA LEU A 43 19.06 -19.28 7.26
C LEU A 43 18.11 -20.47 7.53
N ALA A 44 17.49 -20.58 8.71
CA ALA A 44 16.55 -21.67 9.02
C ALA A 44 15.25 -21.59 8.21
N TYR A 45 14.86 -20.39 7.74
CA TYR A 45 13.57 -20.14 7.07
C TYR A 45 13.66 -19.40 5.72
N ARG A 46 14.82 -18.82 5.36
CA ARG A 46 15.08 -18.18 4.06
C ARG A 46 15.84 -19.09 3.07
N ASN A 47 15.97 -18.63 1.82
CA ASN A 47 16.85 -19.27 0.83
C ASN A 47 18.32 -19.22 1.31
N PRO A 48 19.07 -20.33 1.28
CA PRO A 48 20.51 -20.30 1.55
C PRO A 48 21.26 -19.55 0.44
N LEU A 49 22.11 -18.59 0.82
CA LEU A 49 22.88 -17.80 -0.14
C LEU A 49 23.87 -18.66 -0.94
N ASP A 50 24.55 -19.60 -0.28
CA ASP A 50 25.50 -20.55 -0.89
C ASP A 50 24.86 -21.37 -2.02
N GLN A 51 23.60 -21.80 -1.82
CA GLN A 51 22.85 -22.57 -2.81
C GLN A 51 22.37 -21.70 -3.97
N LEU A 52 22.01 -20.43 -3.70
CA LEU A 52 21.64 -19.48 -4.73
C LEU A 52 22.84 -19.15 -5.63
N VAL A 53 23.97 -18.76 -5.06
CA VAL A 53 25.20 -18.45 -5.80
C VAL A 53 25.65 -19.66 -6.62
N LYS A 54 25.73 -20.85 -6.01
CA LYS A 54 26.07 -22.09 -6.71
C LYS A 54 25.12 -22.40 -7.88
N PHE A 55 23.82 -22.15 -7.72
CA PHE A 55 22.86 -22.33 -8.82
C PHE A 55 23.11 -21.33 -9.95
N LEU A 56 23.28 -20.04 -9.62
CA LEU A 56 23.52 -18.98 -10.60
C LEU A 56 24.82 -19.20 -11.36
N ASP A 57 25.93 -19.53 -10.68
CA ASP A 57 27.21 -19.86 -11.34
C ASP A 57 27.07 -21.08 -12.26
N SER A 58 26.34 -22.12 -11.84
CA SER A 58 26.15 -23.34 -12.63
C SER A 58 25.31 -23.15 -13.90
N LYS A 59 24.49 -22.08 -13.95
CA LYS A 59 23.57 -21.79 -15.07
C LYS A 59 24.04 -20.64 -15.94
N HIS A 60 24.65 -19.62 -15.33
CA HIS A 60 24.96 -18.32 -15.96
C HIS A 60 26.43 -17.92 -15.85
N GLY A 61 27.26 -18.64 -15.07
CA GLY A 61 28.69 -18.36 -14.91
C GLY A 61 28.95 -16.95 -14.35
N GLU A 62 29.39 -16.03 -15.21
CA GLU A 62 29.65 -14.63 -14.85
C GLU A 62 28.55 -13.65 -15.29
N ASP A 63 27.56 -14.13 -16.06
CA ASP A 63 26.53 -13.33 -16.70
C ASP A 63 25.27 -13.12 -15.80
N TRP A 64 25.43 -13.20 -14.48
CA TRP A 64 24.37 -12.88 -13.51
C TRP A 64 24.77 -11.74 -12.56
N ALA A 65 23.81 -10.90 -12.17
CA ALA A 65 23.98 -9.90 -11.11
C ALA A 65 22.66 -9.61 -10.38
N ILE A 66 22.75 -9.13 -9.13
CA ILE A 66 21.62 -8.93 -8.21
C ILE A 66 21.19 -7.46 -8.14
N TRP A 67 19.87 -7.24 -8.12
CA TRP A 67 19.25 -5.96 -7.74
C TRP A 67 18.48 -6.14 -6.44
N GLU A 68 18.86 -5.34 -5.45
CA GLU A 68 18.53 -5.52 -4.04
C GLU A 68 17.73 -4.32 -3.51
N PHE A 69 16.63 -4.60 -2.81
CA PHE A 69 15.58 -3.61 -2.49
C PHE A 69 15.25 -3.46 -0.99
N ARG A 70 16.05 -3.99 -0.05
CA ARG A 70 15.71 -4.00 1.39
C ARG A 70 16.33 -2.84 2.16
N ALA A 71 15.50 -1.89 2.59
CA ALA A 71 15.89 -0.93 3.62
C ALA A 71 16.22 -1.58 4.98
N GLU A 72 15.67 -2.78 5.25
CA GLU A 72 16.00 -3.59 6.45
C GLU A 72 17.34 -4.37 6.32
N GLY A 73 18.22 -3.97 5.41
CA GLY A 73 19.52 -4.60 5.16
C GLY A 73 19.43 -5.86 4.29
N THR A 74 20.40 -6.10 3.42
CA THR A 74 20.41 -7.25 2.49
C THR A 74 20.29 -8.63 3.18
N GLY A 75 20.96 -8.81 4.33
CA GLY A 75 21.13 -10.08 5.05
C GLY A 75 22.45 -10.81 4.78
N TYR A 76 23.34 -10.20 3.99
CA TYR A 76 24.66 -10.73 3.61
C TYR A 76 25.55 -9.61 3.02
N PRO A 77 26.88 -9.66 3.15
CA PRO A 77 27.78 -8.64 2.59
C PRO A 77 28.03 -8.87 1.09
N ASP A 78 28.38 -7.82 0.36
CA ASP A 78 28.50 -7.82 -1.11
C ASP A 78 29.56 -8.81 -1.62
N GLU A 79 30.61 -9.06 -0.83
CA GLU A 79 31.66 -10.03 -1.14
C GLU A 79 31.12 -11.47 -1.25
N SER A 80 30.06 -11.81 -0.51
CA SER A 80 29.40 -13.13 -0.58
C SER A 80 28.70 -13.39 -1.92
N VAL A 81 28.57 -12.36 -2.77
CA VAL A 81 28.05 -12.44 -4.14
C VAL A 81 29.05 -11.85 -5.16
N TYR A 82 30.34 -11.88 -4.85
CA TYR A 82 31.43 -11.41 -5.72
C TYR A 82 31.35 -9.92 -6.10
N GLY A 83 30.66 -9.09 -5.30
CA GLY A 83 30.34 -7.71 -5.67
C GLY A 83 29.34 -7.59 -6.82
N ARG A 84 28.69 -8.69 -7.24
CA ARG A 84 27.68 -8.71 -8.32
C ARG A 84 26.31 -8.30 -7.80
N VAL A 85 26.23 -7.19 -7.07
CA VAL A 85 25.00 -6.66 -6.46
C VAL A 85 24.89 -5.15 -6.67
N ARG A 86 23.66 -4.67 -6.80
CA ARG A 86 23.31 -3.25 -6.84
C ARG A 86 22.16 -2.94 -5.89
N HIS A 87 22.28 -1.86 -5.15
CA HIS A 87 21.37 -1.51 -4.05
C HIS A 87 20.47 -0.34 -4.40
N TYR A 88 19.17 -0.59 -4.31
CA TYR A 88 18.11 0.41 -4.37
C TYR A 88 17.09 0.13 -3.26
N PRO A 89 17.47 0.20 -1.97
CA PRO A 89 16.62 -0.11 -0.83
C PRO A 89 15.45 0.87 -0.61
N TRP A 90 14.27 0.31 -0.29
CA TRP A 90 13.16 1.03 0.37
C TRP A 90 12.42 0.11 1.36
N PRO A 91 11.63 0.65 2.31
CA PRO A 91 10.86 -0.14 3.28
C PRO A 91 9.94 -1.22 2.69
N ASP A 92 9.64 -2.26 3.49
CA ASP A 92 8.74 -3.32 3.04
C ASP A 92 7.29 -2.84 2.86
N HIS A 93 6.50 -3.61 2.11
CA HIS A 93 5.09 -3.32 1.78
C HIS A 93 4.79 -2.00 1.04
N HIS A 94 5.71 -1.05 0.98
CA HIS A 94 5.55 0.22 0.27
C HIS A 94 6.03 0.16 -1.20
N PRO A 95 5.61 1.10 -2.07
CA PRO A 95 6.29 1.36 -3.33
C PRO A 95 7.68 1.98 -3.10
N PRO A 96 8.59 1.97 -4.10
CA PRO A 96 9.84 2.74 -4.03
C PRO A 96 9.57 4.25 -4.14
N PRO A 97 10.45 5.14 -3.64
CA PRO A 97 10.48 6.53 -4.09
C PRO A 97 10.56 6.56 -5.62
N PHE A 98 9.70 7.34 -6.31
CA PHE A 98 9.59 7.22 -7.76
C PHE A 98 10.91 7.58 -8.46
N ARG A 99 11.70 8.50 -7.88
CA ARG A 99 13.04 8.86 -8.37
C ARG A 99 14.05 7.70 -8.44
N LEU A 100 13.83 6.60 -7.72
CA LEU A 100 14.66 5.39 -7.87
C LEU A 100 14.28 4.57 -9.10
N VAL A 101 13.06 4.68 -9.62
CA VAL A 101 12.60 3.85 -10.74
C VAL A 101 13.43 4.07 -12.01
N PRO A 102 13.67 5.30 -12.51
CA PRO A 102 14.55 5.54 -13.66
C PRO A 102 15.95 4.95 -13.46
N MET A 103 16.51 5.04 -12.25
CA MET A 103 17.83 4.47 -11.92
C MET A 103 17.81 2.94 -11.98
N ILE A 104 16.78 2.29 -11.43
CA ILE A 104 16.66 0.83 -11.46
C ILE A 104 16.48 0.33 -12.90
N MET A 105 15.63 0.98 -13.71
CA MET A 105 15.39 0.60 -15.12
C MET A 105 16.68 0.71 -15.94
N ALA A 106 17.35 1.87 -15.94
CA ALA A 106 18.62 2.08 -16.63
C ALA A 106 19.70 1.11 -16.15
N SER A 107 19.76 0.85 -14.85
CA SER A 107 20.73 -0.06 -14.25
C SER A 107 20.55 -1.50 -14.75
N MET A 108 19.31 -2.00 -14.75
CA MET A 108 18.98 -3.33 -15.27
C MET A 108 19.23 -3.42 -16.78
N ARG A 109 18.78 -2.41 -17.56
CA ARG A 109 19.00 -2.34 -19.01
C ARG A 109 20.49 -2.37 -19.35
N ASN A 110 21.28 -1.48 -18.73
CA ASN A 110 22.69 -1.33 -19.08
C ASN A 110 23.49 -2.61 -18.77
N TRP A 111 23.12 -3.37 -17.73
CA TRP A 111 23.67 -4.71 -17.51
C TRP A 111 23.21 -5.71 -18.57
N LEU A 112 21.89 -5.83 -18.79
CA LEU A 112 21.32 -6.77 -19.75
C LEU A 112 21.83 -6.52 -21.17
N HIS A 113 22.10 -5.28 -21.57
CA HIS A 113 22.63 -4.93 -22.89
C HIS A 113 24.16 -5.10 -23.03
N GLY A 114 24.83 -5.72 -22.04
CA GLY A 114 26.25 -6.07 -22.11
C GLY A 114 27.22 -5.05 -21.49
N GLY A 115 26.72 -4.00 -20.84
CA GLY A 115 27.51 -2.99 -20.13
C GLY A 115 28.09 -3.46 -18.78
N GLU A 116 28.98 -2.66 -18.20
CA GLU A 116 29.66 -3.03 -16.94
C GLU A 116 28.78 -2.77 -15.70
N LEU A 117 28.76 -3.75 -14.77
CA LEU A 117 27.84 -3.72 -13.63
C LEU A 117 28.03 -2.51 -12.72
N GLY A 118 29.28 -2.09 -12.48
CA GLY A 118 29.57 -0.96 -11.59
C GLY A 118 29.07 0.40 -12.13
N GLY A 119 28.81 0.50 -13.44
CA GLY A 119 28.91 1.77 -14.16
C GLY A 119 30.38 2.20 -14.19
N GLY A 120 31.00 2.22 -15.38
CA GLY A 120 32.45 2.42 -15.50
C GLY A 120 32.95 3.63 -14.69
N VAL A 121 34.11 3.48 -14.03
CA VAL A 121 34.74 4.51 -13.19
C VAL A 121 34.64 5.87 -13.88
N VAL A 122 34.27 6.93 -13.17
CA VAL A 122 34.17 8.27 -13.76
C VAL A 122 35.37 9.08 -13.30
N ALA A 123 36.07 9.73 -14.23
CA ALA A 123 37.07 10.72 -13.89
C ALA A 123 36.42 11.91 -13.17
N GLY A 124 37.20 12.65 -12.39
CA GLY A 124 36.73 13.86 -11.70
C GLY A 124 36.24 15.01 -12.60
N ASP A 125 36.30 14.82 -13.93
CA ASP A 125 35.76 15.72 -14.95
C ASP A 125 34.48 15.21 -15.64
N GLY A 126 33.87 14.12 -15.11
CA GLY A 126 32.64 13.53 -15.63
C GLY A 126 32.82 12.58 -16.83
N ARG A 127 34.05 12.37 -17.33
CA ARG A 127 34.29 11.39 -18.41
C ARG A 127 34.32 9.97 -17.87
N PRO A 128 33.73 8.97 -18.56
CA PRO A 128 33.94 7.57 -18.22
C PRO A 128 35.42 7.19 -18.37
N MET A 129 36.10 6.96 -17.26
CA MET A 129 37.28 6.12 -17.22
C MET A 129 36.82 4.67 -17.44
N SER A 130 36.79 4.26 -18.71
CA SER A 130 36.94 2.84 -19.01
C SER A 130 38.17 2.34 -18.24
N SER A 131 38.01 1.29 -17.42
CA SER A 131 39.15 0.52 -16.96
C SER A 131 39.91 0.06 -18.21
N GLY A 132 41.08 0.64 -18.45
CA GLY A 132 41.71 0.69 -19.77
C GLY A 132 42.35 -0.63 -20.21
N LYS A 133 41.55 -1.68 -20.34
CA LYS A 133 42.00 -3.00 -20.81
C LYS A 133 41.16 -3.61 -21.93
N ASP A 134 39.84 -3.46 -21.95
CA ASP A 134 39.01 -4.06 -23.00
C ASP A 134 37.92 -3.10 -23.51
N VAL A 135 38.10 -2.61 -24.74
CA VAL A 135 37.00 -2.03 -25.53
C VAL A 135 36.15 -3.21 -25.99
N VAL A 136 35.15 -3.59 -25.18
CA VAL A 136 34.23 -4.69 -25.46
C VAL A 136 33.59 -4.46 -26.84
N THR A 137 33.90 -5.32 -27.80
CA THR A 137 33.40 -5.22 -29.17
C THR A 137 31.89 -5.42 -29.22
N GLU A 138 31.24 -4.91 -30.26
CA GLU A 138 29.79 -5.06 -30.44
C GLU A 138 29.36 -6.55 -30.50
N ALA A 139 30.22 -7.42 -31.02
CA ALA A 139 30.00 -8.87 -31.00
C ALA A 139 30.01 -9.43 -29.56
N GLN A 140 30.95 -9.00 -28.72
CA GLN A 140 31.02 -9.42 -27.31
C GLN A 140 29.89 -8.81 -26.48
N ARG A 141 29.44 -7.58 -26.77
CA ARG A 141 28.25 -6.98 -26.13
C ARG A 141 26.99 -7.77 -26.47
N LYS A 142 26.81 -8.12 -27.74
CA LYS A 142 25.72 -8.98 -28.19
C LYS A 142 25.74 -10.36 -27.51
N GLU A 143 26.91 -11.02 -27.46
CA GLU A 143 27.05 -12.32 -26.80
C GLU A 143 26.72 -12.23 -25.30
N LYS A 144 27.18 -11.18 -24.60
CA LYS A 144 26.82 -10.91 -23.21
C LYS A 144 25.31 -10.70 -23.07
N ARG A 145 24.69 -9.88 -23.93
CA ARG A 145 23.26 -9.58 -23.87
C ARG A 145 22.38 -10.82 -24.01
N ASP A 146 22.73 -11.68 -24.95
CA ASP A 146 21.94 -12.89 -25.24
C ASP A 146 22.06 -13.95 -24.11
N LYS A 147 22.99 -13.79 -23.14
CA LYS A 147 23.19 -14.70 -21.98
C LYS A 147 22.80 -14.09 -20.62
N ARG A 148 22.82 -12.78 -20.48
CA ARG A 148 22.76 -12.13 -19.16
C ARG A 148 21.41 -12.23 -18.49
N VAL A 149 21.47 -12.33 -17.16
CA VAL A 149 20.30 -12.33 -16.28
C VAL A 149 20.43 -11.29 -15.17
N VAL A 150 19.29 -10.70 -14.81
CA VAL A 150 19.08 -9.88 -13.62
C VAL A 150 18.40 -10.75 -12.56
N VAL A 151 18.92 -10.72 -11.33
CA VAL A 151 18.34 -11.39 -10.16
C VAL A 151 17.75 -10.33 -9.22
N VAL A 152 16.44 -10.12 -9.26
CA VAL A 152 15.75 -9.22 -8.32
C VAL A 152 15.37 -9.94 -7.04
N HIS A 153 15.58 -9.29 -5.89
CA HIS A 153 15.00 -9.75 -4.62
C HIS A 153 14.67 -8.65 -3.63
N CYS A 154 13.83 -8.99 -2.66
CA CYS A 154 13.56 -8.21 -1.46
C CYS A 154 13.54 -9.18 -0.27
N LYS A 155 12.61 -9.05 0.70
CA LYS A 155 12.40 -10.01 1.79
C LYS A 155 11.77 -11.32 1.27
N ALA A 156 10.56 -11.27 0.71
CA ALA A 156 9.84 -12.44 0.18
C ALA A 156 9.96 -12.65 -1.35
N GLY A 157 10.53 -11.69 -2.08
CA GLY A 157 10.53 -11.69 -3.55
C GLY A 157 9.13 -11.55 -4.14
N LYS A 158 8.20 -10.88 -3.44
CA LYS A 158 6.79 -10.70 -3.84
C LYS A 158 6.53 -9.26 -4.30
N GLY A 159 6.01 -8.38 -3.44
CA GLY A 159 5.57 -7.02 -3.81
C GLY A 159 6.67 -6.19 -4.45
N ARG A 160 7.72 -5.84 -3.69
CA ARG A 160 8.85 -5.01 -4.16
C ARG A 160 9.51 -5.53 -5.45
N SER A 161 9.90 -6.81 -5.47
CA SER A 161 10.51 -7.44 -6.65
C SER A 161 9.55 -7.53 -7.84
N GLY A 162 8.25 -7.73 -7.59
CA GLY A 162 7.22 -7.74 -8.63
C GLY A 162 6.98 -6.35 -9.21
N THR A 163 6.95 -5.30 -8.38
CA THR A 163 6.88 -3.90 -8.83
C THR A 163 8.00 -3.60 -9.80
N VAL A 164 9.26 -3.90 -9.45
CA VAL A 164 10.40 -3.66 -10.34
C VAL A 164 10.38 -4.55 -11.58
N SER A 165 10.06 -5.85 -11.44
CA SER A 165 9.98 -6.77 -12.58
C SER A 165 8.94 -6.28 -13.60
N CYS A 166 7.73 -5.95 -13.15
CA CYS A 166 6.67 -5.45 -14.02
C CYS A 166 7.05 -4.10 -14.63
N SER A 167 7.65 -3.19 -13.84
CA SER A 167 8.11 -1.89 -14.32
C SER A 167 9.12 -2.03 -15.45
N TYR A 168 10.06 -2.97 -15.36
CA TYR A 168 11.05 -3.23 -16.42
C TYR A 168 10.41 -3.77 -17.70
N LEU A 169 9.50 -4.75 -17.56
CA LEU A 169 8.74 -5.30 -18.69
C LEU A 169 7.96 -4.19 -19.42
N ILE A 170 7.40 -3.23 -18.70
CA ILE A 170 6.65 -2.10 -19.27
C ILE A 170 7.60 -1.07 -19.91
N ALA A 171 8.62 -0.62 -19.17
CA ALA A 171 9.44 0.54 -19.53
C ALA A 171 10.55 0.23 -20.57
N GLU A 172 11.10 -0.98 -20.55
CA GLU A 172 12.20 -1.40 -21.44
C GLU A 172 11.74 -2.43 -22.49
N GLU A 173 10.83 -3.35 -22.15
CA GLU A 173 10.34 -4.38 -23.09
C GLU A 173 8.99 -4.04 -23.74
N GLY A 174 8.33 -2.94 -23.36
CA GLY A 174 7.08 -2.46 -23.98
C GLY A 174 5.83 -3.30 -23.71
N TRP A 175 5.82 -4.12 -22.65
CA TRP A 175 4.64 -4.91 -22.24
C TRP A 175 3.51 -4.01 -21.72
N LYS A 176 2.26 -4.48 -21.84
CA LYS A 176 1.15 -3.87 -21.09
C LYS A 176 1.25 -4.21 -19.61
N PRO A 177 0.78 -3.35 -18.70
CA PRO A 177 0.90 -3.62 -17.27
C PRO A 177 0.07 -4.84 -16.82
N GLU A 178 -1.09 -5.10 -17.43
CA GLU A 178 -1.88 -6.32 -17.19
C GLU A 178 -1.05 -7.57 -17.50
N ASP A 179 -0.43 -7.61 -18.68
CA ASP A 179 0.35 -8.76 -19.15
C ASP A 179 1.59 -8.98 -18.28
N ALA A 180 2.28 -7.90 -17.89
CA ALA A 180 3.42 -7.94 -16.98
C ALA A 180 3.05 -8.45 -15.57
N LEU A 181 1.94 -7.96 -15.01
CA LEU A 181 1.41 -8.38 -13.70
C LEU A 181 0.93 -9.84 -13.71
N ALA A 182 0.21 -10.24 -14.76
CA ALA A 182 -0.23 -11.62 -14.97
C ALA A 182 0.99 -12.55 -15.08
N ARG A 183 1.99 -12.18 -15.88
CA ARG A 183 3.23 -12.95 -16.06
C ARG A 183 4.03 -13.09 -14.77
N PHE A 184 4.22 -12.01 -14.01
CA PHE A 184 4.89 -12.10 -12.72
C PHE A 184 4.10 -12.98 -11.74
N THR A 185 2.78 -12.85 -11.70
CA THR A 185 1.90 -13.68 -10.86
C THR A 185 1.99 -15.16 -11.22
N GLU A 186 1.85 -15.51 -12.50
CA GLU A 186 1.94 -16.89 -13.03
C GLU A 186 3.27 -17.55 -12.66
N ARG A 187 4.39 -16.83 -12.81
CA ARG A 187 5.73 -17.37 -12.55
C ARG A 187 6.10 -17.40 -11.07
N ARG A 188 5.64 -16.44 -10.27
CA ARG A 188 6.05 -16.28 -8.86
C ARG A 188 5.14 -16.99 -7.87
N MET A 189 3.84 -17.01 -8.10
CA MET A 189 2.83 -17.48 -7.15
C MET A 189 2.38 -18.90 -7.49
N ARG A 190 1.96 -19.67 -6.48
CA ARG A 190 1.24 -20.93 -6.75
C ARG A 190 -0.18 -20.63 -7.22
N PRO A 191 -0.78 -21.46 -8.09
CA PRO A 191 -2.18 -21.30 -8.49
C PRO A 191 -3.09 -21.16 -7.27
N ARG A 192 -3.98 -20.15 -7.31
CA ARG A 192 -4.92 -19.77 -6.22
C ARG A 192 -4.31 -19.12 -4.97
N PHE A 193 -3.02 -18.82 -4.91
CA PHE A 193 -2.40 -18.10 -3.77
C PHE A 193 -2.37 -16.56 -3.93
N GLY A 194 -3.26 -16.01 -4.76
CA GLY A 194 -3.41 -14.58 -5.01
C GLY A 194 -2.33 -13.97 -5.92
N ALA A 195 -2.50 -12.68 -6.21
CA ALA A 195 -1.62 -11.93 -7.12
C ALA A 195 -0.18 -11.81 -6.61
N GLY A 196 0.79 -11.73 -7.54
CA GLY A 196 2.21 -11.50 -7.26
C GLY A 196 2.52 -10.08 -6.76
N VAL A 197 1.85 -9.07 -7.33
CA VAL A 197 1.79 -7.71 -6.75
C VAL A 197 0.33 -7.45 -6.41
N SER A 198 0.05 -7.04 -5.17
CA SER A 198 -1.32 -6.95 -4.64
C SER A 198 -1.58 -5.71 -3.78
N ILE A 199 -0.56 -4.89 -3.52
CA ILE A 199 -0.70 -3.72 -2.64
C ILE A 199 -1.14 -2.53 -3.52
N PRO A 200 -2.28 -1.87 -3.24
CA PRO A 200 -2.83 -0.80 -4.07
C PRO A 200 -1.80 0.27 -4.48
N SER A 201 -0.95 0.73 -3.57
CA SER A 201 0.09 1.72 -3.90
C SER A 201 1.23 1.17 -4.77
N GLN A 202 1.57 -0.11 -4.66
CA GLN A 202 2.53 -0.74 -5.60
C GLN A 202 1.91 -0.87 -7.01
N LEU A 203 0.61 -1.15 -7.11
CA LEU A 203 -0.13 -1.16 -8.38
C LEU A 203 -0.27 0.26 -8.97
N ARG A 204 -0.47 1.28 -8.12
CA ARG A 204 -0.45 2.70 -8.54
C ARG A 204 0.90 3.10 -9.12
N TRP A 205 2.01 2.65 -8.53
CA TRP A 205 3.35 2.87 -9.09
C TRP A 205 3.55 2.21 -10.46
N ILE A 206 3.02 1.01 -10.67
CA ILE A 206 3.04 0.36 -11.99
C ILE A 206 2.27 1.19 -13.03
N SER A 207 1.12 1.78 -12.64
CA SER A 207 0.39 2.72 -13.52
C SER A 207 1.17 4.01 -13.82
N TYR A 208 1.93 4.53 -12.84
CA TYR A 208 2.82 5.67 -13.05
C TYR A 208 3.97 5.33 -14.00
N VAL A 209 4.55 4.14 -13.91
CA VAL A 209 5.61 3.68 -14.84
C VAL A 209 5.08 3.57 -16.27
N GLU A 210 3.88 3.05 -16.46
CA GLU A 210 3.23 3.02 -17.78
C GLU A 210 3.04 4.44 -18.34
N ARG A 211 2.49 5.35 -17.54
CA ARG A 211 2.29 6.76 -17.92
C ARG A 211 3.61 7.47 -18.21
N TRP A 212 4.61 7.32 -17.34
CA TRP A 212 5.98 7.82 -17.49
C TRP A 212 6.62 7.35 -18.80
N THR A 213 6.52 6.05 -19.10
CA THR A 213 7.03 5.46 -20.35
C THR A 213 6.34 6.06 -21.58
N LYS A 214 5.00 6.15 -21.57
CA LYS A 214 4.21 6.79 -22.64
C LYS A 214 4.52 8.29 -22.80
N GLY A 215 4.83 8.98 -21.72
CA GLY A 215 5.25 10.39 -21.68
C GLY A 215 6.72 10.64 -22.01
N GLY A 216 7.40 9.69 -22.66
CA GLY A 216 8.81 9.86 -23.07
C GLY A 216 9.82 9.82 -21.92
N LYS A 217 9.48 9.15 -20.82
CA LYS A 217 10.32 8.93 -19.63
C LYS A 217 10.83 10.21 -18.93
N LYS A 218 10.13 11.33 -19.09
CA LYS A 218 10.39 12.57 -18.35
C LYS A 218 9.79 12.47 -16.95
N TYR A 219 10.60 12.71 -15.91
CA TYR A 219 10.14 12.83 -14.53
C TYR A 219 10.80 14.05 -13.87
N THR A 220 10.01 14.87 -13.19
CA THR A 220 10.49 16.03 -12.45
C THR A 220 10.04 15.92 -11.01
N ASP A 221 10.98 15.69 -10.11
CA ASP A 221 10.74 15.64 -8.68
C ASP A 221 10.69 17.07 -8.12
N ARG A 222 9.68 17.36 -7.32
CA ARG A 222 9.35 18.72 -6.84
C ARG A 222 8.92 18.67 -5.38
N PRO A 223 9.45 19.53 -4.50
CA PRO A 223 8.92 19.72 -3.16
C PRO A 223 7.48 20.25 -3.22
N ILE A 224 6.63 19.78 -2.30
CA ILE A 224 5.21 20.16 -2.26
C ILE A 224 4.77 20.67 -0.90
N GLU A 225 3.67 21.40 -0.89
CA GLU A 225 2.94 21.86 0.28
C GLU A 225 1.54 21.23 0.29
N ILE A 226 1.14 20.68 1.44
CA ILE A 226 -0.24 20.24 1.72
C ILE A 226 -0.91 21.32 2.58
N PRO A 227 -1.74 22.21 1.99
CA PRO A 227 -2.48 23.22 2.74
C PRO A 227 -3.68 22.67 3.53
N GLU A 228 -4.31 21.57 3.11
CA GLU A 228 -5.42 20.93 3.83
C GLU A 228 -5.78 19.54 3.28
N ILE A 229 -6.48 18.75 4.11
CA ILE A 229 -7.07 17.46 3.76
C ILE A 229 -8.56 17.46 4.09
N HIS A 230 -9.40 17.06 3.15
CA HIS A 230 -10.84 16.89 3.33
C HIS A 230 -11.15 15.42 3.63
N VAL A 231 -11.88 15.14 4.70
CA VAL A 231 -12.23 13.77 5.12
C VAL A 231 -13.74 13.66 5.28
N TRP A 232 -14.37 12.77 4.52
CA TRP A 232 -15.81 12.50 4.61
C TRP A 232 -16.08 11.26 5.44
N GLY A 233 -16.98 11.39 6.42
CA GLY A 233 -17.34 10.29 7.29
C GLY A 233 -16.33 10.02 8.40
N LEU A 234 -15.53 11.00 8.84
CA LEU A 234 -14.50 10.77 9.86
C LEU A 234 -15.12 10.15 11.12
N ARG A 235 -14.65 8.97 11.53
CA ARG A 235 -15.09 8.26 12.72
C ARG A 235 -14.20 8.65 13.92
N ASN A 236 -14.69 8.39 15.13
CA ASN A 236 -13.97 8.73 16.37
C ASN A 236 -12.71 7.88 16.56
N GLY A 237 -11.71 8.41 17.28
CA GLY A 237 -10.47 7.69 17.56
C GLY A 237 -9.50 7.57 16.39
N VAL A 238 -9.65 8.39 15.35
CA VAL A 238 -8.81 8.37 14.14
C VAL A 238 -7.67 9.39 14.25
N LYS A 239 -6.45 8.90 14.06
CA LYS A 239 -5.21 9.65 13.83
C LYS A 239 -4.98 9.73 12.32
N VAL A 240 -4.54 10.90 11.83
CA VAL A 240 -4.11 11.10 10.44
C VAL A 240 -2.74 11.74 10.46
N ASP A 241 -1.80 11.11 9.79
CA ASP A 241 -0.42 11.53 9.62
C ASP A 241 -0.13 11.79 8.14
N ILE A 242 0.72 12.79 7.89
CA ILE A 242 1.38 12.98 6.60
C ILE A 242 2.81 12.46 6.75
N GLU A 243 3.16 11.53 5.88
CA GLU A 243 4.43 10.81 5.86
C GLU A 243 5.12 10.98 4.50
N GLY A 244 6.43 10.78 4.46
CA GLY A 244 7.22 10.89 3.23
C GLY A 244 8.58 10.19 3.37
N PHE A 245 9.25 9.98 2.23
CA PHE A 245 10.53 9.28 2.22
C PHE A 245 11.69 10.12 2.80
N ALA A 246 12.52 9.47 3.61
CA ALA A 246 13.74 9.98 4.22
C ALA A 246 14.92 9.01 4.02
N ASP A 247 16.15 9.44 4.35
CA ASP A 247 17.40 8.67 4.17
C ASP A 247 17.52 8.02 2.77
N GLU A 248 17.47 8.84 1.72
CA GLU A 248 17.51 8.41 0.30
C GLU A 248 16.40 7.41 -0.10
N GLY A 249 15.30 7.33 0.68
CA GLY A 249 14.21 6.36 0.47
C GLY A 249 14.22 5.18 1.43
N LYS A 250 15.24 5.06 2.30
CA LYS A 250 15.39 3.93 3.24
C LYS A 250 14.49 4.05 4.47
N LYS A 251 13.99 5.25 4.79
CA LYS A 251 13.08 5.49 5.93
C LYS A 251 11.82 6.23 5.48
N ILE A 252 10.79 6.19 6.34
CA ILE A 252 9.56 6.96 6.20
C ILE A 252 9.42 7.78 7.47
N ASP A 253 9.45 9.11 7.33
CA ASP A 253 9.34 10.05 8.43
C ASP A 253 7.93 10.67 8.45
N VAL A 254 7.42 10.94 9.66
CA VAL A 254 6.16 11.67 9.87
C VAL A 254 6.45 13.17 9.81
N PHE A 255 5.95 13.85 8.77
CA PHE A 255 6.09 15.30 8.60
C PHE A 255 5.05 16.08 9.42
N HIS A 256 3.86 15.51 9.63
CA HIS A 256 2.81 16.11 10.47
C HIS A 256 1.84 15.06 11.02
N THR A 257 1.35 15.28 12.24
CA THR A 257 0.22 14.53 12.85
C THR A 257 -0.89 15.53 13.16
N PHE A 258 -2.07 15.33 12.55
CA PHE A 258 -3.20 16.26 12.75
C PHE A 258 -3.80 16.18 14.15
N LYS A 259 -3.76 17.31 14.86
CA LYS A 259 -4.38 17.45 16.19
C LYS A 259 -5.87 17.79 16.11
N LYS A 260 -6.57 17.75 17.24
CA LYS A 260 -7.98 18.17 17.35
C LYS A 260 -8.20 19.62 16.91
N GLU A 261 -7.30 20.52 17.25
CA GLU A 261 -7.46 21.97 16.99
C GLU A 261 -7.32 22.33 15.50
N GLU A 262 -6.84 21.38 14.69
CA GLU A 262 -6.69 21.48 13.24
C GLU A 262 -7.89 20.86 12.50
N ARG A 263 -8.92 20.40 13.23
CA ARG A 263 -10.15 19.81 12.66
C ARG A 263 -11.26 20.84 12.57
N VAL A 264 -11.58 21.27 11.36
CA VAL A 264 -12.75 22.10 11.07
C VAL A 264 -13.89 21.18 10.64
N VAL A 265 -14.90 21.03 11.49
CA VAL A 265 -16.13 20.30 11.14
C VAL A 265 -16.92 21.15 10.16
N VAL A 266 -17.31 20.57 9.02
CA VAL A 266 -18.16 21.23 8.02
C VAL A 266 -19.62 20.89 8.33
N ASP A 267 -20.40 21.90 8.68
CA ASP A 267 -21.84 21.76 8.89
C ASP A 267 -22.54 21.71 7.52
N PRO A 268 -23.33 20.65 7.22
CA PRO A 268 -24.11 20.57 5.98
C PRO A 268 -25.21 21.63 5.85
N GLU A 269 -25.53 22.40 6.91
CA GLU A 269 -26.53 23.47 6.89
C GLU A 269 -25.92 24.90 6.73
N ALA A 270 -24.61 25.01 6.50
CA ALA A 270 -23.94 26.31 6.32
C ALA A 270 -24.38 27.03 5.01
N PRO A 271 -24.72 28.33 5.03
CA PRO A 271 -25.13 29.07 3.83
C PRO A 271 -24.03 29.23 2.78
N GLU A 272 -24.45 29.34 1.51
CA GLU A 272 -23.62 29.45 0.30
C GLU A 272 -22.77 30.75 0.22
N GLU A 273 -21.70 30.86 1.01
CA GLU A 273 -20.66 31.89 0.83
C GLU A 273 -19.23 31.32 0.81
N SER A 274 -18.95 30.38 -0.11
CA SER A 274 -17.60 30.25 -0.71
C SER A 274 -17.58 29.35 -1.94
N GLY A 275 -17.68 29.93 -3.16
CA GLY A 275 -17.71 29.19 -4.43
C GLY A 275 -16.46 28.35 -4.77
N ILE A 276 -15.42 28.37 -3.93
CA ILE A 276 -14.28 27.44 -4.02
C ILE A 276 -14.67 26.06 -3.45
N SER A 277 -15.52 26.03 -2.40
CA SER A 277 -16.02 24.79 -1.81
C SER A 277 -16.92 24.04 -2.80
N ASP A 278 -17.85 24.74 -3.46
CA ASP A 278 -18.74 24.17 -4.48
C ASP A 278 -17.97 23.56 -5.65
N MET A 279 -16.92 24.25 -6.13
CA MET A 279 -16.06 23.72 -7.20
C MET A 279 -15.32 22.44 -6.76
N ILE A 280 -14.96 22.32 -5.48
CA ILE A 280 -14.38 21.09 -4.91
C ILE A 280 -15.45 19.99 -4.74
N TRP A 281 -16.69 20.32 -4.34
CA TRP A 281 -17.79 19.36 -4.29
C TRP A 281 -18.13 18.79 -5.68
N GLU A 282 -18.17 19.64 -6.71
CA GLU A 282 -18.39 19.25 -8.10
C GLU A 282 -17.23 18.39 -8.63
N MET A 283 -15.97 18.81 -8.45
CA MET A 283 -14.78 18.05 -8.83
C MET A 283 -14.64 16.72 -8.05
N ALA A 284 -15.26 16.63 -6.87
CA ALA A 284 -15.36 15.42 -6.05
C ALA A 284 -16.58 14.54 -6.36
N GLY A 285 -17.38 14.86 -7.38
CA GLY A 285 -18.49 14.04 -7.87
C GLY A 285 -19.85 14.28 -7.20
N TYR A 286 -20.02 15.37 -6.44
CA TYR A 286 -21.30 15.72 -5.81
C TYR A 286 -22.02 16.83 -6.60
N SER A 287 -22.77 16.45 -7.65
CA SER A 287 -23.81 17.33 -8.21
C SER A 287 -25.10 17.22 -7.39
N VAL A 288 -25.70 18.36 -7.04
CA VAL A 288 -26.98 18.43 -6.31
C VAL A 288 -28.16 17.94 -7.18
N THR A 289 -27.97 17.78 -8.49
CA THR A 289 -28.97 17.21 -9.41
C THR A 289 -28.67 15.76 -9.80
N LYS A 290 -29.63 14.90 -9.48
CA LYS A 290 -29.56 13.43 -9.55
C LYS A 290 -29.46 12.88 -10.98
N GLN A 291 -28.26 12.65 -11.48
CA GLN A 291 -27.99 11.67 -12.55
C GLN A 291 -26.69 10.90 -12.28
N LYS A 292 -26.65 9.63 -12.71
CA LYS A 292 -25.48 8.76 -12.54
C LYS A 292 -24.44 9.12 -13.59
N GLU A 293 -23.32 9.69 -13.17
CA GLU A 293 -22.06 9.56 -13.90
C GLU A 293 -20.99 8.91 -13.02
N LYS A 294 -20.05 8.23 -13.67
CA LYS A 294 -19.07 7.34 -13.04
C LYS A 294 -17.90 8.18 -12.52
N ALA A 295 -17.42 7.88 -11.31
CA ALA A 295 -16.13 8.40 -10.85
C ALA A 295 -14.98 7.89 -11.78
N PRO A 296 -13.83 8.59 -11.83
CA PRO A 296 -12.66 8.14 -12.57
C PRO A 296 -12.25 6.72 -12.15
N ASP A 297 -11.79 5.92 -13.12
CA ASP A 297 -11.79 4.47 -12.98
C ASP A 297 -10.92 3.93 -11.82
N GLU A 298 -11.35 2.76 -11.35
CA GLU A 298 -10.67 1.89 -10.39
C GLU A 298 -9.18 1.74 -10.73
N ALA A 299 -8.34 1.37 -9.75
CA ALA A 299 -6.96 0.95 -10.03
C ALA A 299 -6.98 -0.21 -11.05
N HIS A 300 -6.66 0.12 -12.31
CA HIS A 300 -7.10 -0.56 -13.54
C HIS A 300 -6.63 -2.03 -13.66
N PHE A 301 -5.75 -2.44 -12.77
CA PHE A 301 -5.05 -3.72 -12.77
C PHE A 301 -5.51 -4.68 -11.67
N SER A 302 -6.40 -4.26 -10.77
CA SER A 302 -6.92 -5.11 -9.67
C SER A 302 -7.66 -6.36 -10.18
N GLN A 303 -8.28 -6.26 -11.36
CA GLN A 303 -9.01 -7.37 -11.99
C GLN A 303 -8.12 -8.25 -12.88
N ALA A 304 -6.93 -7.78 -13.30
CA ALA A 304 -6.05 -8.45 -14.26
C ALA A 304 -5.37 -9.72 -13.72
N THR A 305 -5.46 -9.99 -12.42
CA THR A 305 -4.71 -11.07 -11.75
C THR A 305 -5.51 -12.36 -11.55
N ASN A 306 -6.75 -12.44 -12.06
CA ASN A 306 -7.65 -13.60 -11.90
C ASN A 306 -7.80 -14.38 -13.22
N PRO A 307 -7.30 -15.62 -13.32
CA PRO A 307 -7.45 -16.43 -14.53
C PRO A 307 -8.86 -17.04 -14.65
N GLY A 308 -9.72 -16.36 -15.42
CA GLY A 308 -10.72 -17.01 -16.28
C GLY A 308 -12.19 -16.94 -15.89
N GLU A 309 -12.95 -16.15 -16.65
CA GLU A 309 -14.11 -16.66 -17.40
C GLU A 309 -13.95 -16.19 -18.86
N THR A 310 -14.17 -17.09 -19.83
CA THR A 310 -14.02 -16.79 -21.27
C THR A 310 -15.36 -16.34 -21.86
N PRO A 311 -15.44 -15.19 -22.56
CA PRO A 311 -16.67 -14.79 -23.23
C PRO A 311 -16.84 -15.61 -24.52
N SER A 312 -17.72 -16.61 -24.48
CA SER A 312 -18.14 -17.37 -25.67
C SER A 312 -18.87 -16.45 -26.66
N SER A 313 -18.27 -16.23 -27.82
CA SER A 313 -18.92 -15.56 -28.95
C SER A 313 -19.97 -16.47 -29.60
N ALA A 314 -21.22 -16.00 -29.67
CA ALA A 314 -22.23 -16.56 -30.56
C ALA A 314 -23.20 -15.46 -31.00
N THR A 315 -23.05 -15.02 -32.25
CA THR A 315 -24.04 -14.23 -32.97
C THR A 315 -25.19 -15.13 -33.42
N GLU A 316 -26.45 -14.77 -33.13
CA GLU A 316 -27.59 -15.15 -33.98
C GLU A 316 -28.73 -14.13 -33.83
N GLU A 317 -29.06 -13.43 -34.92
CA GLU A 317 -30.27 -12.61 -35.02
C GLU A 317 -31.49 -13.49 -35.31
N LYS A 318 -32.61 -13.28 -34.59
CA LYS A 318 -33.96 -13.60 -35.10
C LYS A 318 -35.03 -12.65 -34.54
N GLU A 319 -35.73 -11.95 -35.43
CA GLU A 319 -36.98 -11.26 -35.11
C GLU A 319 -38.16 -12.25 -35.04
N HIS A 320 -39.11 -12.05 -34.11
CA HIS A 320 -40.50 -11.62 -34.43
C HIS A 320 -41.53 -11.84 -33.28
N ILE A 321 -42.37 -10.82 -33.08
CA ILE A 321 -43.82 -10.87 -32.77
C ILE A 321 -44.29 -11.64 -31.50
N GLY A 322 -44.37 -10.89 -30.39
CA GLY A 322 -45.62 -10.52 -29.70
C GLY A 322 -46.65 -11.57 -29.23
N LYS A 323 -46.93 -11.56 -27.90
CA LYS A 323 -48.29 -11.34 -27.35
C LYS A 323 -48.27 -11.10 -25.82
N ALA A 324 -49.12 -10.20 -25.36
CA ALA A 324 -49.26 -9.85 -23.94
C ALA A 324 -50.12 -10.88 -23.16
N LYS A 325 -49.88 -10.99 -21.85
CA LYS A 325 -50.90 -11.43 -20.88
C LYS A 325 -50.70 -10.80 -19.49
N THR A 326 -51.70 -10.04 -19.07
CA THR A 326 -51.79 -9.34 -17.78
C THR A 326 -52.26 -10.29 -16.68
N ILE A 327 -51.67 -10.24 -15.48
CA ILE A 327 -52.35 -10.62 -14.22
C ILE A 327 -52.08 -9.57 -13.14
N LYS A 328 -53.16 -9.05 -12.55
CA LYS A 328 -53.16 -8.06 -11.46
C LYS A 328 -53.00 -8.75 -10.10
N ARG A 329 -52.45 -8.07 -9.10
CA ARG A 329 -52.76 -8.31 -7.68
C ARG A 329 -53.29 -7.03 -7.03
N LYS A 330 -54.49 -7.12 -6.43
CA LYS A 330 -55.05 -6.16 -5.47
C LYS A 330 -54.63 -6.59 -4.06
N GLY A 331 -54.53 -5.65 -3.12
CA GLY A 331 -54.46 -5.95 -1.68
C GLY A 331 -55.78 -5.63 -0.96
N THR A 332 -55.87 -6.04 0.32
CA THR A 332 -56.62 -5.38 1.42
C THR A 332 -56.38 -6.12 2.76
N GLU A 333 -55.87 -5.37 3.74
CA GLU A 333 -56.28 -5.24 5.17
C GLU A 333 -56.92 -6.37 6.03
N MET A 334 -56.31 -6.58 7.21
CA MET A 334 -56.86 -6.48 8.60
C MET A 334 -57.65 -7.58 9.39
N LEU A 335 -57.29 -7.67 10.69
CA LEU A 335 -58.05 -7.93 11.94
C LEU A 335 -58.21 -9.34 12.61
N HIS A 336 -57.42 -9.53 13.69
CA HIS A 336 -57.76 -9.92 15.10
C HIS A 336 -58.67 -11.10 15.53
N LYS A 337 -58.16 -11.93 16.50
CA LYS A 337 -58.77 -12.49 17.76
C LYS A 337 -57.88 -13.63 18.36
N VAL A 338 -57.87 -14.04 19.65
CA VAL A 338 -58.30 -13.49 20.98
C VAL A 338 -57.59 -14.24 22.15
N SER A 339 -57.91 -13.93 23.42
CA SER A 339 -57.29 -14.39 24.70
C SER A 339 -57.83 -15.73 25.29
N PRO A 340 -57.39 -16.17 26.51
CA PRO A 340 -57.78 -15.64 27.85
C PRO A 340 -56.60 -15.57 28.88
N ALA A 341 -56.76 -15.45 30.22
CA ALA A 341 -57.42 -14.41 31.06
C ALA A 341 -57.13 -14.68 32.59
N GLY A 342 -57.12 -13.67 33.49
CA GLY A 342 -56.99 -13.88 34.96
C GLY A 342 -56.90 -12.61 35.85
N SER A 343 -57.78 -12.52 36.85
CA SER A 343 -58.11 -11.45 37.85
C SER A 343 -56.98 -10.92 38.80
N HIS A 344 -57.07 -9.88 39.67
CA HIS A 344 -58.16 -9.12 40.39
C HIS A 344 -57.64 -7.77 41.03
N LYS A 345 -58.53 -6.76 41.24
CA LYS A 345 -58.64 -5.69 42.32
C LYS A 345 -57.38 -4.96 42.91
N GLY A 346 -57.37 -3.67 43.30
CA GLY A 346 -58.33 -2.53 43.22
C GLY A 346 -58.01 -1.32 44.18
N VAL A 347 -58.62 -0.14 43.91
CA VAL A 347 -58.99 1.01 44.82
C VAL A 347 -57.95 1.98 45.49
N GLU A 348 -58.16 3.28 45.21
CA GLU A 348 -57.84 4.60 45.86
C GLU A 348 -57.02 4.78 47.18
N ARG A 349 -56.18 5.85 47.26
CA ARG A 349 -56.50 7.15 47.97
C ARG A 349 -55.40 8.26 48.00
N THR A 350 -55.78 9.47 47.56
CA THR A 350 -55.50 10.87 48.05
C THR A 350 -54.11 11.40 48.50
N LYS A 351 -53.63 12.43 47.75
CA LYS A 351 -53.10 13.78 48.15
C LYS A 351 -52.22 14.00 49.39
N ASN A 352 -51.09 14.70 49.20
CA ASN A 352 -50.96 16.14 49.56
C ASN A 352 -49.64 16.78 49.05
N ASP A 353 -49.68 18.10 48.84
CA ASP A 353 -48.51 18.94 48.49
C ASP A 353 -47.63 19.28 49.72
N SER A 354 -46.32 19.40 49.52
CA SER A 354 -45.52 20.41 50.22
C SER A 354 -44.32 20.85 49.36
N ALA A 355 -44.01 22.14 49.42
CA ALA A 355 -42.93 22.75 48.64
C ALA A 355 -41.69 22.95 49.52
N THR A 356 -40.51 22.55 49.02
CA THR A 356 -39.22 22.92 49.63
C THR A 356 -38.11 23.05 48.60
N SER A 357 -37.73 24.31 48.32
CA SER A 357 -36.35 24.76 48.09
C SER A 357 -35.42 23.83 47.26
N SER A 358 -35.63 23.75 45.95
CA SER A 358 -34.58 23.27 45.03
C SER A 358 -33.43 24.29 45.00
N LYS A 359 -32.31 23.97 45.67
CA LYS A 359 -31.03 24.62 45.42
C LYS A 359 -30.59 24.30 43.99
N THR A 360 -29.91 25.25 43.37
CA THR A 360 -29.24 25.09 42.08
C THR A 360 -28.09 24.08 42.21
N ASP A 361 -28.31 22.86 41.75
CA ASP A 361 -27.20 22.01 41.29
C ASP A 361 -26.91 22.36 39.83
N VAL A 362 -25.71 22.87 39.59
CA VAL A 362 -25.19 23.13 38.25
C VAL A 362 -24.87 21.77 37.64
N THR A 363 -25.77 21.28 36.80
CA THR A 363 -25.46 20.12 35.95
C THR A 363 -24.41 20.55 34.93
N GLU A 364 -23.19 20.05 35.09
CA GLU A 364 -22.14 20.21 34.08
C GLU A 364 -22.65 19.68 32.75
N ALA A 365 -22.84 20.59 31.78
CA ALA A 365 -23.18 20.22 30.43
C ALA A 365 -22.04 19.38 29.86
N ASN A 366 -22.32 18.10 29.60
CA ASN A 366 -21.34 17.13 29.13
C ASN A 366 -20.99 17.39 27.66
N SER A 367 -20.13 18.39 27.40
CA SER A 367 -19.72 18.82 26.07
C SER A 367 -18.56 17.98 25.49
N GLU A 368 -18.61 17.80 24.17
CA GLU A 368 -17.71 16.98 23.32
C GLU A 368 -18.01 15.48 23.30
N GLU A 369 -19.16 15.11 22.71
CA GLU A 369 -19.17 13.91 21.86
C GLU A 369 -18.46 14.26 20.54
N GLU A 370 -17.42 13.52 20.17
CA GLU A 370 -16.83 13.62 18.83
C GLU A 370 -17.87 13.13 17.81
N PRO A 371 -18.26 13.95 16.81
CA PRO A 371 -19.38 13.62 15.93
C PRO A 371 -18.93 12.68 14.81
N GLY A 372 -18.92 11.38 15.12
CA GLY A 372 -18.52 10.34 14.18
C GLY A 372 -19.45 10.28 12.96
N GLY A 373 -18.86 10.44 11.76
CA GLY A 373 -19.58 10.40 10.49
C GLY A 373 -19.69 11.73 9.76
N MET A 374 -19.18 12.84 10.31
CA MET A 374 -19.22 14.16 9.65
C MET A 374 -18.14 14.32 8.56
N ALA A 375 -18.31 15.36 7.74
CA ALA A 375 -17.26 15.91 6.90
C ALA A 375 -16.36 16.84 7.73
N VAL A 376 -15.04 16.66 7.61
CA VAL A 376 -14.02 17.39 8.38
C VAL A 376 -12.92 17.84 7.45
N ILE A 377 -12.56 19.12 7.50
CA ILE A 377 -11.33 19.65 6.88
C ILE A 377 -10.25 19.66 7.96
N LEU A 378 -9.18 18.89 7.72
CA LEU A 378 -7.94 18.93 8.47
C LEU A 378 -7.09 20.07 7.90
N ARG A 379 -7.02 21.19 8.60
CA ARG A 379 -6.27 22.39 8.18
C ARG A 379 -5.14 22.68 9.18
N PRO A 380 -3.87 22.45 8.81
CA PRO A 380 -2.74 22.73 9.66
C PRO A 380 -2.51 24.24 9.82
N LYS A 381 -1.80 24.64 10.87
CA LYS A 381 -1.49 26.07 11.13
C LYS A 381 -0.63 26.73 10.06
N ALA A 382 0.16 25.94 9.34
CA ALA A 382 0.94 26.34 8.17
C ALA A 382 0.95 25.18 7.16
N PRO A 383 1.06 25.43 5.84
CA PRO A 383 1.13 24.38 4.83
C PRO A 383 2.29 23.41 5.11
N ILE A 384 2.00 22.11 5.08
CA ILE A 384 2.95 21.06 5.46
C ILE A 384 3.87 20.81 4.27
N ARG A 385 5.18 21.09 4.43
CA ARG A 385 6.19 20.91 3.38
C ARG A 385 6.72 19.49 3.35
N ILE A 386 6.72 18.87 2.16
CA ILE A 386 7.33 17.58 1.86
C ILE A 386 8.45 17.84 0.83
N PRO A 387 9.67 17.28 1.00
CA PRO A 387 10.84 17.65 0.21
C PRO A 387 10.84 17.12 -1.24
N ASN A 388 9.89 16.27 -1.59
CA ASN A 388 9.77 15.63 -2.90
C ASN A 388 8.28 15.40 -3.25
N SER A 389 8.04 14.87 -4.44
CA SER A 389 6.70 14.67 -4.99
C SER A 389 6.00 13.40 -4.48
N ASP A 390 6.68 12.51 -3.76
CA ASP A 390 6.14 11.27 -3.19
C ASP A 390 5.49 11.54 -1.82
N VAL A 391 4.17 11.34 -1.73
CA VAL A 391 3.37 11.68 -0.54
C VAL A 391 2.69 10.44 0.01
N ASN A 392 2.77 10.23 1.34
CA ASN A 392 1.98 9.24 2.04
C ASN A 392 0.97 9.90 2.99
N ILE A 393 -0.29 9.43 2.96
CA ILE A 393 -1.25 9.67 4.05
C ILE A 393 -1.42 8.38 4.83
N SER A 394 -1.15 8.44 6.13
CA SER A 394 -1.14 7.31 7.06
C SER A 394 -2.24 7.53 8.11
N VAL A 395 -3.01 6.48 8.40
CA VAL A 395 -4.28 6.58 9.14
C VAL A 395 -4.39 5.43 10.13
N GLU A 396 -4.48 5.75 11.42
CA GLU A 396 -4.60 4.77 12.49
C GLU A 396 -5.94 4.98 13.23
N ARG A 397 -6.74 3.91 13.37
CA ARG A 397 -8.00 3.95 14.11
C ARG A 397 -7.91 3.19 15.43
N ARG A 398 -8.12 3.90 16.53
CA ARG A 398 -8.06 3.37 17.89
C ARG A 398 -9.43 3.35 18.56
N ASN A 399 -9.77 2.21 19.16
CA ASN A 399 -10.91 2.08 20.06
C ASN A 399 -10.42 2.12 21.52
N LYS A 400 -11.19 2.76 22.41
CA LYS A 400 -10.95 2.73 23.85
C LYS A 400 -11.30 1.33 24.39
N THR A 401 -10.43 0.75 25.22
CA THR A 401 -10.86 -0.29 26.16
C THR A 401 -11.52 0.36 27.39
N PRO A 402 -12.18 -0.39 28.28
CA PRO A 402 -12.79 0.18 29.49
C PRO A 402 -11.76 0.98 30.32
N LYS A 403 -12.20 2.10 30.91
CA LYS A 403 -11.33 3.08 31.62
C LYS A 403 -10.43 2.46 32.69
N SER A 404 -10.83 1.31 33.26
CA SER A 404 -10.07 0.56 34.27
C SER A 404 -8.76 -0.06 33.76
N MET A 405 -8.53 -0.13 32.45
CA MET A 405 -7.40 -0.86 31.86
C MET A 405 -6.27 0.03 31.33
N GLY A 406 -6.49 1.34 31.12
CA GLY A 406 -5.46 2.28 30.69
C GLY A 406 -4.86 2.06 29.28
N LEU A 407 -5.36 1.08 28.52
CA LEU A 407 -4.85 0.70 27.20
C LEU A 407 -5.67 1.33 26.06
N THR A 408 -5.12 1.32 24.85
CA THR A 408 -5.84 1.62 23.60
C THR A 408 -5.69 0.47 22.63
N MET A 409 -6.76 0.10 21.93
CA MET A 409 -6.73 -0.97 20.93
C MET A 409 -6.69 -0.37 19.54
N VAL A 410 -5.63 -0.64 18.78
CA VAL A 410 -5.53 -0.32 17.36
C VAL A 410 -6.36 -1.33 16.59
N THR A 411 -7.36 -0.85 15.83
CA THR A 411 -8.37 -1.68 15.15
C THR A 411 -8.27 -1.64 13.63
N ALA A 412 -7.61 -0.62 13.09
CA ALA A 412 -7.24 -0.54 11.69
C ALA A 412 -6.02 0.37 11.53
N VAL A 413 -5.15 0.01 10.59
CA VAL A 413 -4.15 0.91 10.01
C VAL A 413 -4.31 0.88 8.51
N ALA A 414 -4.46 2.05 7.90
CA ALA A 414 -4.48 2.22 6.46
C ALA A 414 -3.44 3.26 6.05
N HIS A 415 -2.90 3.13 4.86
CA HIS A 415 -2.09 4.19 4.27
C HIS A 415 -2.32 4.28 2.76
N VAL A 416 -1.86 5.35 2.13
CA VAL A 416 -1.87 5.49 0.68
C VAL A 416 -0.67 6.33 0.25
N TRP A 417 0.08 5.83 -0.72
CA TRP A 417 1.08 6.60 -1.43
C TRP A 417 0.52 7.15 -2.75
N PHE A 418 0.82 8.40 -3.06
CA PHE A 418 0.62 9.00 -4.38
C PHE A 418 1.81 9.89 -4.74
N ASN A 419 1.91 10.31 -6.01
CA ASN A 419 2.99 11.17 -6.46
C ASN A 419 2.43 12.35 -7.26
N THR A 420 2.72 13.57 -6.79
CA THR A 420 2.12 14.81 -7.28
C THR A 420 2.51 15.19 -8.71
N PHE A 421 3.61 14.68 -9.25
CA PHE A 421 3.92 14.81 -10.69
C PHE A 421 2.89 14.05 -11.54
N PHE A 422 2.52 12.84 -11.13
CA PHE A 422 1.55 12.00 -11.86
C PHE A 422 0.12 12.46 -11.63
N GLU A 423 -0.25 12.82 -10.40
CA GLU A 423 -1.56 13.44 -10.13
C GLU A 423 -1.69 14.82 -10.81
N GLY A 424 -0.58 15.53 -11.00
CA GLY A 424 -0.47 16.74 -11.80
C GLY A 424 -0.43 16.53 -13.31
N GLN A 425 -0.68 15.32 -13.83
CA GLN A 425 -0.67 14.99 -15.27
C GLN A 425 0.67 15.26 -15.97
N GLY A 426 1.80 15.06 -15.28
CA GLY A 426 3.15 15.29 -15.81
C GLY A 426 3.44 14.60 -17.14
N PRO A 427 3.25 13.28 -17.26
CA PRO A 427 3.51 12.56 -18.51
C PRO A 427 2.61 13.02 -19.68
N GLU A 428 1.34 13.31 -19.40
CA GLU A 428 0.36 13.77 -20.40
C GLU A 428 0.63 15.22 -20.87
N ARG A 429 1.49 15.95 -20.14
CA ARG A 429 1.85 17.35 -20.38
C ARG A 429 3.32 17.52 -20.76
N ASP A 430 3.92 16.51 -21.41
CA ASP A 430 5.31 16.51 -21.87
C ASP A 430 6.34 16.76 -20.75
N GLY A 431 6.09 16.19 -19.57
CA GLY A 431 6.88 16.39 -18.35
C GLY A 431 6.47 17.62 -17.52
N LYS A 432 5.52 18.45 -17.97
CA LYS A 432 5.13 19.70 -17.30
C LYS A 432 3.86 19.53 -16.48
N ALA A 433 4.02 18.82 -15.36
CA ALA A 433 2.97 18.60 -14.37
C ALA A 433 2.40 19.92 -13.82
N LEU A 434 1.10 19.93 -13.52
CA LEU A 434 0.40 21.03 -12.86
C LEU A 434 1.07 21.37 -11.52
N ASP A 435 1.02 22.66 -11.14
CA ASP A 435 1.62 23.14 -9.89
C ASP A 435 0.70 22.99 -8.67
N SER A 436 -0.52 22.49 -8.87
CA SER A 436 -1.48 22.18 -7.80
C SER A 436 -2.50 21.16 -8.27
N GLY A 437 -3.10 20.43 -7.33
CA GLY A 437 -4.17 19.48 -7.60
C GLY A 437 -4.82 18.95 -6.34
N VAL A 438 -5.69 17.96 -6.53
CA VAL A 438 -6.37 17.23 -5.45
C VAL A 438 -6.24 15.74 -5.73
N PHE A 439 -5.67 14.99 -4.79
CA PHE A 439 -5.68 13.52 -4.81
C PHE A 439 -6.86 13.02 -3.98
N SER A 440 -7.67 12.09 -4.48
CA SER A 440 -8.87 11.57 -3.80
C SER A 440 -8.86 10.04 -3.76
N ILE A 441 -9.18 9.45 -2.61
CA ILE A 441 -9.29 7.99 -2.47
C ILE A 441 -10.34 7.58 -1.41
N GLU A 442 -11.02 6.46 -1.66
CA GLU A 442 -11.93 5.83 -0.70
C GLU A 442 -11.17 4.92 0.27
N TRP A 443 -11.68 4.78 1.50
CA TRP A 443 -11.07 3.91 2.53
C TRP A 443 -10.83 2.47 2.02
N ASP A 444 -11.78 1.90 1.28
CA ASP A 444 -11.68 0.53 0.78
C ASP A 444 -10.59 0.36 -0.30
N ALA A 445 -10.10 1.43 -0.93
CA ALA A 445 -9.01 1.44 -1.92
C ALA A 445 -7.61 1.73 -1.35
N MET A 446 -7.50 2.12 -0.06
CA MET A 446 -6.21 2.33 0.62
C MET A 446 -5.44 1.01 0.87
N ASP A 447 -4.14 1.09 1.15
CA ASP A 447 -3.33 -0.02 1.65
C ASP A 447 -3.64 -0.32 3.14
N GLY A 448 -3.01 -1.36 3.70
CA GLY A 448 -3.01 -1.67 5.14
C GLY A 448 -4.12 -2.60 5.64
N ILE A 449 -4.12 -2.84 6.96
CA ILE A 449 -5.05 -3.76 7.64
C ILE A 449 -6.27 -2.98 8.14
N LYS A 450 -7.36 -3.04 7.38
CA LYS A 450 -8.54 -2.16 7.54
C LYS A 450 -9.68 -2.72 8.40
N GLY A 451 -9.45 -3.86 9.06
CA GLY A 451 -10.46 -4.62 9.80
C GLY A 451 -11.55 -5.24 8.90
N SER A 452 -12.55 -5.89 9.48
CA SER A 452 -13.60 -6.57 8.69
C SER A 452 -14.66 -5.60 8.18
N SER A 453 -14.84 -5.54 6.85
CA SER A 453 -15.82 -4.67 6.17
C SER A 453 -17.26 -4.86 6.66
N ARG A 454 -17.60 -6.06 7.16
CA ARG A 454 -18.95 -6.39 7.67
C ARG A 454 -19.27 -5.81 9.07
N LYS A 455 -18.30 -5.28 9.84
CA LYS A 455 -18.54 -4.69 11.18
C LYS A 455 -17.62 -3.49 11.52
N GLY A 456 -17.92 -2.33 10.96
CA GLY A 456 -17.67 -1.04 11.62
C GLY A 456 -16.22 -0.66 11.95
N SER A 457 -15.23 -1.16 11.19
CA SER A 457 -13.80 -0.85 11.38
C SER A 457 -13.27 0.36 10.58
N ARG A 458 -14.05 0.89 9.62
CA ARG A 458 -13.63 2.04 8.79
C ARG A 458 -13.26 3.27 9.65
N ALA A 459 -12.18 3.96 9.28
CA ALA A 459 -11.80 5.25 9.87
C ALA A 459 -12.58 6.43 9.25
N PHE A 460 -12.87 6.35 7.96
CA PHE A 460 -13.67 7.30 7.20
C PHE A 460 -14.28 6.59 5.97
N ASP A 461 -15.03 7.32 5.15
CA ASP A 461 -15.56 6.80 3.89
C ASP A 461 -14.69 7.25 2.70
N ARG A 462 -14.31 8.54 2.62
CA ARG A 462 -13.39 9.08 1.59
C ARG A 462 -12.44 10.14 2.16
N ILE A 463 -11.27 10.30 1.56
CA ILE A 463 -10.30 11.36 1.85
C ILE A 463 -9.86 12.05 0.55
N ALA A 464 -9.60 13.36 0.61
CA ALA A 464 -8.99 14.11 -0.48
C ALA A 464 -7.90 15.05 0.06
N VAL A 465 -6.74 15.04 -0.58
CA VAL A 465 -5.56 15.81 -0.21
C VAL A 465 -5.39 16.94 -1.22
N VAL A 466 -5.51 18.18 -0.76
CA VAL A 466 -5.17 19.35 -1.59
C VAL A 466 -3.66 19.51 -1.54
N TRP A 467 -3.01 19.69 -2.69
CA TRP A 467 -1.55 19.86 -2.76
C TRP A 467 -1.17 20.95 -3.76
N ARG A 468 0.01 21.54 -3.55
CA ARG A 468 0.67 22.46 -4.50
C ARG A 468 2.18 22.32 -4.44
N VAL A 469 2.89 22.76 -5.48
CA VAL A 469 4.35 22.88 -5.47
C VAL A 469 4.77 23.94 -4.45
N ALA A 470 5.82 23.66 -3.66
CA ALA A 470 6.35 24.60 -2.69
C ALA A 470 7.04 25.78 -3.40
N GLY A 471 6.83 27.01 -2.89
CA GLY A 471 7.36 28.22 -3.52
C GLY A 471 8.88 28.39 -3.41
N THR A 472 9.50 28.74 -4.54
CA THR A 472 10.84 29.35 -4.80
C THR A 472 12.12 28.85 -4.11
N ASP A 473 12.09 28.26 -2.93
CA ASP A 473 13.30 28.00 -2.13
C ASP A 473 14.05 26.72 -2.55
N ALA A 474 13.37 25.83 -3.27
CA ALA A 474 13.92 24.57 -3.77
C ALA A 474 13.45 24.35 -5.21
N LEU A 475 14.42 24.24 -6.11
CA LEU A 475 14.18 24.12 -7.55
C LEU A 475 13.66 22.71 -7.91
N PRO A 476 12.80 22.60 -8.94
CA PRO A 476 12.43 21.30 -9.50
C PRO A 476 13.68 20.55 -10.00
N GLU A 477 13.78 19.27 -9.67
CA GLU A 477 14.88 18.39 -10.09
C GLU A 477 14.39 17.48 -11.22
N GLU A 478 14.97 17.61 -12.41
CA GLU A 478 14.72 16.66 -13.51
C GLU A 478 15.50 15.38 -13.24
N VAL A 479 14.78 14.29 -12.95
CA VAL A 479 15.37 12.98 -12.68
C VAL A 479 15.44 12.22 -14.01
N LEU A 480 16.55 12.43 -14.71
CA LEU A 480 16.83 11.78 -15.98
C LEU A 480 17.09 10.29 -15.79
N GLU A 481 16.52 9.46 -16.67
CA GLU A 481 17.00 8.10 -16.85
C GLU A 481 18.38 8.13 -17.54
N PRO A 482 19.46 7.57 -16.94
CA PRO A 482 20.77 7.55 -17.61
C PRO A 482 20.73 6.73 -18.90
N GLU A 483 21.34 7.23 -19.96
CA GLU A 483 21.36 6.55 -21.26
C GLU A 483 22.15 5.22 -21.23
N GLU A 484 22.01 4.42 -22.29
CA GLU A 484 22.77 3.18 -22.40
C GLU A 484 24.28 3.41 -22.44
N GLY A 485 25.01 2.70 -21.56
CA GLY A 485 26.45 2.85 -21.41
C GLY A 485 26.88 4.00 -20.49
N GLN A 486 25.97 4.88 -20.07
CA GLN A 486 26.27 5.84 -19.01
C GLN A 486 26.35 5.14 -17.63
N PRO A 487 27.22 5.62 -16.71
CA PRO A 487 27.22 5.17 -15.33
C PRO A 487 25.89 5.49 -14.65
N VAL A 488 25.24 4.49 -14.08
CA VAL A 488 23.99 4.68 -13.32
C VAL A 488 24.34 4.84 -11.84
N PRO A 489 23.91 5.92 -11.16
CA PRO A 489 24.09 6.08 -9.72
C PRO A 489 23.46 4.94 -8.91
N GLN A 490 23.95 4.76 -7.68
CA GLN A 490 23.32 3.93 -6.65
C GLN A 490 23.12 4.79 -5.40
N VAL A 491 22.07 4.50 -4.63
CA VAL A 491 21.94 5.02 -3.26
C VAL A 491 22.85 4.23 -2.33
N ARG A 492 23.13 4.75 -1.13
CA ARG A 492 23.92 3.99 -0.16
C ARG A 492 23.18 2.71 0.26
N PRO A 493 23.86 1.55 0.33
CA PRO A 493 23.25 0.32 0.84
C PRO A 493 22.76 0.52 2.29
N ALA A 494 21.69 -0.17 2.65
CA ALA A 494 21.32 -0.35 4.05
C ALA A 494 22.36 -1.23 4.76
N ASP A 495 22.53 -1.10 6.08
CA ASP A 495 23.38 -2.01 6.84
C ASP A 495 22.88 -3.45 6.68
N TRP A 496 23.68 -4.29 6.02
CA TRP A 496 23.34 -5.67 5.68
C TRP A 496 22.98 -6.52 6.90
N LYS A 497 23.45 -6.15 8.09
CA LYS A 497 23.16 -6.84 9.36
C LYS A 497 21.76 -6.53 9.90
N GLY A 498 21.08 -5.52 9.37
CA GLY A 498 19.74 -5.14 9.78
C GLY A 498 19.68 -4.32 11.08
N ALA A 499 20.70 -3.49 11.37
CA ALA A 499 20.71 -2.64 12.58
C ALA A 499 19.58 -1.60 12.63
N ASN A 500 18.91 -1.32 11.50
CA ASN A 500 17.62 -0.62 11.49
C ASN A 500 16.51 -1.54 12.05
N MET A 501 16.37 -1.59 13.37
CA MET A 501 15.18 -2.17 14.04
C MET A 501 13.90 -1.35 13.81
N GLU A 502 14.04 -0.14 13.27
CA GLU A 502 12.97 0.75 12.86
C GLU A 502 12.38 0.31 11.50
N ASP A 503 11.74 -0.86 11.45
CA ASP A 503 10.76 -1.13 10.41
C ASP A 503 9.56 -0.18 10.67
N PRO A 504 9.20 0.73 9.75
CA PRO A 504 8.10 1.66 9.98
C PRO A 504 6.75 0.95 10.19
N ASP A 505 6.61 -0.28 9.72
CA ASP A 505 5.42 -1.11 9.98
C ASP A 505 5.40 -1.71 11.41
N ASN A 506 6.54 -1.91 12.09
CA ASN A 506 6.57 -2.39 13.49
C ASN A 506 5.89 -1.39 14.46
N GLN A 507 5.79 -0.10 14.08
CA GLN A 507 5.03 0.89 14.84
C GLN A 507 3.54 0.96 14.44
N LYS A 508 3.11 0.13 13.48
CA LYS A 508 1.79 0.15 12.83
C LYS A 508 1.02 -1.17 12.95
N ASP A 509 1.49 -2.11 13.76
CA ASP A 509 0.77 -3.33 14.10
C ASP A 509 -0.55 -3.10 14.86
N LEU A 510 -1.53 -3.98 14.60
CA LEU A 510 -2.79 -4.04 15.37
C LEU A 510 -2.54 -4.51 16.81
N GLY A 511 -3.45 -4.16 17.72
CA GLY A 511 -3.46 -4.71 19.08
C GLY A 511 -3.50 -3.67 20.20
N LEU A 512 -3.17 -4.11 21.41
CA LEU A 512 -3.21 -3.30 22.62
C LEU A 512 -1.91 -2.50 22.77
N ARG A 513 -2.04 -1.19 22.96
CA ARG A 513 -0.92 -0.27 23.16
C ARG A 513 -1.09 0.54 24.44
N VAL A 514 0.03 0.77 25.13
CA VAL A 514 0.15 1.75 26.21
C VAL A 514 -0.05 3.15 25.63
N GLN A 515 -0.80 4.01 26.32
CA GLN A 515 -1.13 5.34 25.84
C GLN A 515 0.10 6.26 25.81
N SER A 516 0.47 6.78 24.62
CA SER A 516 1.57 7.76 24.50
C SER A 516 1.08 9.20 24.63
N PRO A 517 1.90 10.14 25.18
CA PRO A 517 1.53 11.55 25.30
C PRO A 517 1.17 12.22 23.97
N ALA A 518 1.87 11.87 22.88
CA ALA A 518 1.59 12.36 21.53
C ALA A 518 0.18 11.99 21.00
N SER A 519 -0.49 11.01 21.63
CA SER A 519 -1.84 10.57 21.25
C SER A 519 -2.95 11.32 21.99
N ALA A 520 -2.63 12.10 23.04
CA ALA A 520 -3.64 12.73 23.90
C ALA A 520 -4.41 13.85 23.18
N ASP A 521 -3.73 14.61 22.32
CA ASP A 521 -4.29 15.75 21.57
C ASP A 521 -5.13 15.31 20.35
N VAL A 522 -5.28 14.00 20.10
CA VAL A 522 -5.92 13.44 18.90
C VAL A 522 -7.36 12.99 19.17
N SER A 523 -7.69 12.53 20.38
CA SER A 523 -9.03 12.07 20.77
C SER A 523 -9.25 12.20 22.27
N LYS A 524 -10.49 12.41 22.74
CA LYS A 524 -10.84 12.57 24.18
C LYS A 524 -10.77 11.23 24.97
N ALA A 525 -9.79 10.38 24.63
CA ALA A 525 -9.52 9.06 25.17
C ALA A 525 -8.53 9.07 26.35
N SER A 526 -7.86 10.20 26.57
CA SER A 526 -6.65 10.27 27.38
C SER A 526 -6.85 11.06 28.67
N SER A 527 -6.40 10.46 29.77
CA SER A 527 -6.25 11.07 31.10
C SER A 527 -5.12 10.36 31.84
N VAL A 528 -4.20 11.10 32.45
CA VAL A 528 -3.15 10.61 33.36
C VAL A 528 -3.70 10.44 34.79
N LYS A 529 -3.05 9.78 35.77
CA LYS A 529 -1.70 9.18 35.95
C LYS A 529 -1.87 7.93 36.89
N SER A 530 -0.90 7.16 37.41
CA SER A 530 0.58 7.19 37.50
C SER A 530 1.14 5.85 37.99
N ALA A 531 2.47 5.67 37.80
CA ALA A 531 3.40 4.77 38.51
C ALA A 531 3.50 3.29 38.09
N GLU A 532 4.73 2.94 37.68
CA GLU A 532 5.49 1.70 37.93
C GLU A 532 4.83 0.32 37.75
N GLU A 533 5.28 -0.44 36.75
CA GLU A 533 6.08 -1.66 36.97
C GLU A 533 6.80 -2.14 35.69
N THR A 534 7.93 -2.83 35.86
CA THR A 534 8.78 -3.37 34.78
C THR A 534 8.55 -4.87 34.58
N VAL A 535 8.34 -5.32 33.34
CA VAL A 535 8.43 -6.74 32.96
C VAL A 535 9.21 -6.88 31.65
N ALA A 536 10.00 -7.94 31.54
CA ALA A 536 10.92 -8.19 30.43
C ALA A 536 10.23 -8.63 29.13
N ASN A 537 10.84 -8.29 27.99
CA ASN A 537 10.47 -8.87 26.69
C ASN A 537 11.14 -10.24 26.53
N GLU A 538 10.34 -11.28 26.30
CA GLU A 538 10.77 -12.48 25.58
C GLU A 538 10.16 -12.44 24.17
N ASP A 539 10.99 -12.76 23.18
CA ASP A 539 10.74 -12.49 21.76
C ASP A 539 10.25 -13.78 21.05
N GLU A 540 8.94 -14.04 21.10
CA GLU A 540 8.30 -15.10 20.31
C GLU A 540 7.30 -14.52 19.32
N GLY A 541 7.69 -14.47 18.05
CA GLY A 541 6.84 -14.03 16.94
C GLY A 541 5.78 -15.08 16.58
N GLU A 542 4.62 -15.04 17.25
CA GLU A 542 3.52 -15.97 17.01
C GLU A 542 2.63 -15.53 15.82
N LEU A 543 2.76 -16.25 14.70
CA LEU A 543 1.94 -16.06 13.49
C LEU A 543 0.58 -16.78 13.60
N ASP A 544 -0.20 -16.51 14.64
CA ASP A 544 -1.59 -17.00 14.74
C ASP A 544 -2.61 -15.87 14.54
N GLY A 545 -3.57 -16.08 13.62
CA GLY A 545 -4.65 -15.12 13.34
C GLY A 545 -4.93 -14.76 11.86
N VAL A 546 -4.07 -15.13 10.91
CA VAL A 546 -4.30 -14.81 9.48
C VAL A 546 -5.13 -15.89 8.78
N LYS A 547 -6.45 -15.70 8.73
CA LYS A 547 -7.34 -16.50 7.87
C LYS A 547 -7.43 -15.88 6.47
N SER A 548 -7.22 -16.70 5.44
CA SER A 548 -7.37 -16.31 4.04
C SER A 548 -8.84 -16.26 3.62
N SER A 549 -9.29 -15.09 3.16
CA SER A 549 -10.62 -14.87 2.59
C SER A 549 -10.63 -15.17 1.08
N GLY A 550 -11.73 -15.74 0.57
CA GLY A 550 -11.98 -15.83 -0.87
C GLY A 550 -12.32 -14.47 -1.50
N PRO A 551 -12.30 -14.34 -2.84
CA PRO A 551 -12.58 -13.07 -3.54
C PRO A 551 -14.00 -12.52 -3.36
N SER A 552 -14.94 -13.29 -2.79
CA SER A 552 -16.29 -12.87 -2.39
C SER A 552 -16.41 -12.46 -0.90
N GLY A 553 -15.32 -12.50 -0.12
CA GLY A 553 -15.34 -12.22 1.32
C GLY A 553 -15.99 -13.34 2.14
N GLU A 554 -15.74 -14.59 1.76
CA GLU A 554 -16.11 -15.80 2.51
C GLU A 554 -14.88 -16.44 3.16
N ASP A 555 -15.04 -16.94 4.39
CA ASP A 555 -13.97 -17.58 5.16
C ASP A 555 -13.70 -19.00 4.67
N LEU A 556 -12.48 -19.28 4.21
CA LEU A 556 -12.10 -20.63 3.79
C LEU A 556 -11.69 -21.48 5.02
N LEU A 557 -12.56 -22.44 5.38
CA LEU A 557 -12.25 -23.44 6.40
C LEU A 557 -11.30 -24.51 5.84
N ILE A 558 -10.00 -24.28 6.02
CA ILE A 558 -8.95 -25.28 5.74
C ILE A 558 -8.91 -26.28 6.91
N GLY A 559 -9.12 -27.57 6.61
CA GLY A 559 -8.92 -28.64 7.59
C GLY A 559 -7.44 -29.01 7.74
N ASP A 560 -7.08 -29.55 8.90
CA ASP A 560 -5.70 -29.81 9.40
C ASP A 560 -4.75 -30.60 8.47
N HIS A 561 -5.26 -31.18 7.38
CA HIS A 561 -4.51 -31.99 6.42
C HIS A 561 -4.65 -31.54 4.96
N GLY A 562 -5.23 -30.36 4.69
CA GLY A 562 -5.18 -29.72 3.37
C GLY A 562 -6.12 -30.28 2.30
N GLU A 563 -7.14 -31.07 2.65
CA GLU A 563 -8.19 -31.51 1.71
C GLU A 563 -9.47 -30.67 1.81
N VAL A 564 -10.07 -30.37 0.65
CA VAL A 564 -11.36 -29.66 0.55
C VAL A 564 -12.50 -30.66 0.81
N LYS A 565 -13.20 -30.53 1.94
CA LYS A 565 -14.42 -31.30 2.20
C LYS A 565 -15.57 -30.77 1.35
N GLY A 566 -15.95 -31.52 0.31
CA GLY A 566 -17.21 -31.31 -0.40
C GLY A 566 -18.41 -31.71 0.47
N GLU A 567 -19.45 -30.87 0.49
CA GLU A 567 -20.70 -31.17 1.18
C GLU A 567 -21.40 -32.38 0.56
N LYS A 568 -21.66 -33.42 1.38
CA LYS A 568 -22.64 -34.45 1.03
C LYS A 568 -24.02 -33.96 1.45
N LYS A 569 -24.92 -33.78 0.49
CA LYS A 569 -26.36 -33.68 0.75
C LYS A 569 -26.86 -34.96 1.42
N ALA A 570 -27.77 -34.79 2.38
CA ALA A 570 -28.76 -35.76 2.80
C ALA A 570 -30.14 -35.10 2.63
#